data_AF-A0AA38TTB2-F1
#
_entry.id   AF-A0AA38TTB2-F1
#
_cell.length_a   1.000
_cell.length_b   1.000
_cell.length_c   1.000
_cell.angle_alpha   90.00
_cell.angle_beta   90.00
_cell.angle_gamma   90.00
#
_symmetry.space_group_name_H-M   'P 1'
#
loop_
_entity.id
_entity.type
_entity.pdbx_description
1 polymer ?
#
loop_
_entity_poly.entity_id
_entity_poly.type
_entity_poly.pdbx_seq_one_letter_code
_entity_poly.pdbx_strand_id
1 'polypeptide(L)'
;MSSRKTFVLGQKVLLFHSRLKLFPGKLRSRWVGPFIVTNVFSHGAIEIKSEKTGKVLKVNGHRLKPFYEGFKPLDMEVFKVEVPKGGAP
;
A
#
# COMPACT_ATOMS: atom_id res chain seq x y z
N MET A 1 -11.97 -19.15 -5.40
CA MET A 1 -10.58 -19.61 -5.16
C MET A 1 -9.78 -18.42 -4.64
N SER A 2 -9.39 -18.42 -3.36
CA SER A 2 -8.61 -17.32 -2.79
C SER A 2 -7.17 -17.45 -3.29
N SER A 3 -6.74 -16.59 -4.21
CA SER A 3 -5.36 -16.59 -4.71
C SER A 3 -4.40 -16.45 -3.53
N ARG A 4 -3.48 -17.41 -3.37
CA ARG A 4 -2.44 -17.35 -2.33
C ARG A 4 -1.57 -16.12 -2.61
N LYS A 5 -1.65 -15.11 -1.74
CA LYS A 5 -0.74 -13.96 -1.79
C LYS A 5 0.64 -14.44 -1.34
N THR A 6 1.55 -14.58 -2.29
CA THR A 6 2.96 -14.87 -2.03
C THR A 6 3.72 -13.57 -1.86
N PHE A 7 4.56 -13.50 -0.85
CA PHE A 7 5.43 -12.36 -0.58
C PHE A 7 6.90 -12.79 -0.67
N VAL A 8 7.76 -11.89 -1.13
CA VAL A 8 9.19 -12.15 -1.30
C VAL A 8 10.00 -11.19 -0.41
N LEU A 9 11.16 -11.62 0.04
CA LEU A 9 12.11 -10.76 0.75
C LEU A 9 12.45 -9.52 -0.09
N GLY A 10 12.50 -8.35 0.55
CA GLY A 10 12.74 -7.08 -0.14
C GLY A 10 11.51 -6.46 -0.80
N GLN A 11 10.38 -7.17 -0.88
CA GLN A 11 9.17 -6.64 -1.51
C GLN A 11 8.56 -5.49 -0.70
N LYS A 12 8.17 -4.41 -1.38
CA LYS A 12 7.39 -3.33 -0.77
C LYS A 12 5.93 -3.76 -0.60
N VAL A 13 5.39 -3.54 0.60
CA VAL A 13 4.01 -3.91 0.98
C VAL A 13 3.33 -2.82 1.77
N LEU A 14 2.00 -2.75 1.68
CA LEU A 14 1.14 -1.91 2.51
C LEU A 14 0.56 -2.73 3.66
N LEU A 15 0.48 -2.12 4.85
CA LEU A 15 -0.13 -2.73 6.03
C LEU A 15 -1.55 -2.22 6.26
N PHE A 16 -2.49 -3.14 6.47
CA PHE A 16 -3.85 -2.80 6.89
C PHE A 16 -3.92 -2.42 8.37
N HIS A 17 -4.25 -1.16 8.64
CA HIS A 17 -4.45 -0.62 9.99
C HIS A 17 -5.94 -0.43 10.26
N SER A 18 -6.55 -1.38 10.98
CA SER A 18 -7.89 -1.23 11.54
C SER A 18 -7.81 -0.37 12.80
N ARG A 19 -8.32 0.86 12.75
CA ARG A 19 -8.56 1.65 13.97
C ARG A 19 -9.97 1.35 14.47
N LEU A 20 -10.11 0.26 15.22
CA LEU A 20 -11.30 0.04 16.03
C LEU A 20 -11.22 1.02 17.21
N LYS A 21 -11.86 2.17 17.07
CA LYS A 21 -12.12 3.08 18.19
C LYS A 21 -13.48 2.68 18.76
N LEU A 22 -13.55 2.31 20.04
CA LEU A 22 -14.79 2.06 20.79
C LEU A 22 -15.65 3.33 21.00
N PHE A 23 -15.38 4.40 20.24
CA PHE A 23 -16.04 5.69 20.38
C PHE A 23 -17.18 5.84 19.37
N PRO A 24 -18.23 6.62 19.68
CA PRO A 24 -19.35 6.86 18.76
C PRO A 24 -18.86 7.65 17.55
N GLY A 25 -18.52 6.93 16.47
CA GLY A 25 -18.01 7.50 15.22
C GLY A 25 -17.69 6.42 14.20
N LYS A 26 -17.59 6.81 12.91
CA LYS A 26 -17.32 5.85 11.82
C LYS A 26 -15.94 5.22 11.98
N LEU A 27 -15.89 3.89 11.93
CA LEU A 27 -14.65 3.13 11.85
C LEU A 27 -13.84 3.57 10.62
N ARG A 28 -12.55 3.88 10.81
CA ARG A 28 -11.64 4.23 9.71
C ARG A 28 -10.55 3.16 9.60
N SER A 29 -10.70 2.31 8.59
CA SER A 29 -9.68 1.38 8.14
C SER A 29 -8.84 2.04 7.05
N ARG A 30 -7.50 1.92 7.14
CA ARG A 30 -6.58 2.53 6.16
C ARG A 30 -5.44 1.57 5.84
N TRP A 31 -4.99 1.59 4.59
CA TRP A 31 -3.70 1.02 4.20
C TRP A 31 -2.61 2.03 4.54
N VAL A 32 -1.61 1.59 5.29
CA VAL A 32 -0.52 2.41 5.79
C VAL A 32 0.75 1.98 5.09
N GLY A 33 1.46 2.97 4.54
CA GLY A 33 2.89 3.03 4.20
C GLY A 33 3.50 1.89 3.38
N PRO A 34 4.50 2.17 2.53
CA PRO A 34 5.38 1.11 2.06
C PRO A 34 6.25 0.63 3.22
N PHE A 35 6.25 -0.69 3.42
CA PHE A 35 7.16 -1.42 4.28
C PHE A 35 7.91 -2.44 3.45
N ILE A 36 9.13 -2.78 3.83
CA ILE A 36 9.93 -3.81 3.16
C ILE A 36 9.75 -5.12 3.91
N VAL A 37 9.45 -6.21 3.19
CA VAL A 37 9.44 -7.56 3.77
C VAL A 37 10.87 -8.00 4.11
N THR A 38 11.13 -8.27 5.39
CA THR A 38 12.44 -8.75 5.88
C THR A 38 12.46 -10.25 6.11
N ASN A 39 11.31 -10.87 6.40
CA ASN A 39 11.21 -12.30 6.60
C ASN A 39 9.80 -12.81 6.25
N VAL A 40 9.71 -14.03 5.71
CA VAL A 40 8.44 -14.71 5.42
C VAL A 40 8.47 -16.05 6.13
N PHE A 41 7.57 -16.23 7.10
CA PHE A 41 7.50 -17.46 7.86
C PHE A 41 6.55 -18.47 7.19
N SER A 42 6.86 -19.76 7.31
CA SER A 42 6.06 -20.86 6.75
C SER A 42 4.60 -20.89 7.22
N HIS A 43 4.33 -20.35 8.42
CA HIS A 43 3.00 -20.25 9.02
C HIS A 43 2.21 -18.99 8.61
N GLY A 44 2.66 -18.23 7.61
CA GLY A 44 1.94 -17.07 7.07
C GLY A 44 2.11 -15.76 7.86
N ALA A 45 2.93 -15.76 8.91
CA ALA A 45 3.43 -14.52 9.48
C ALA A 45 4.51 -13.94 8.57
N ILE A 46 4.60 -12.61 8.52
CA ILE A 46 5.54 -11.87 7.69
C ILE A 46 6.12 -10.75 8.55
N GLU A 47 7.43 -10.64 8.50
CA GLU A 47 8.16 -9.55 9.13
C GLU A 47 8.36 -8.43 8.13
N ILE A 48 7.99 -7.21 8.52
CA ILE A 48 8.07 -6.02 7.69
C ILE A 48 8.86 -4.94 8.44
N LYS A 49 9.68 -4.18 7.71
CA LYS A 49 10.47 -3.07 8.22
C LYS A 49 10.01 -1.76 7.60
N SER A 50 9.82 -0.74 8.44
CA SER A 50 9.56 0.61 7.96
C SER A 50 10.85 1.25 7.46
N GLU A 51 10.84 1.75 6.22
CA GLU A 51 11.98 2.52 5.68
C GLU A 51 12.20 3.82 6.44
N LYS A 52 11.12 4.44 6.96
CA LYS A 52 11.18 5.74 7.63
C LYS A 52 11.72 5.68 9.04
N THR A 53 11.32 4.67 9.81
CA THR A 53 11.65 4.57 11.24
C THR A 53 12.59 3.42 11.57
N GLY A 54 12.92 2.56 10.59
CA GLY A 54 13.68 1.33 10.80
C GLY A 54 12.95 0.28 11.64
N LYS A 55 11.74 0.57 12.13
CA LYS A 55 10.99 -0.31 13.02
C LYS A 55 10.55 -1.58 12.30
N VAL A 56 10.80 -2.71 12.95
CA VAL A 56 10.40 -4.04 12.49
C VAL A 56 9.08 -4.43 13.15
N LEU A 57 8.16 -5.00 12.37
CA LEU A 57 6.85 -5.46 12.80
C LEU A 57 6.59 -6.86 12.25
N LYS A 58 6.14 -7.77 13.11
CA LYS A 58 5.63 -9.09 12.69
C LYS A 58 4.11 -9.03 12.55
N VAL A 59 3.59 -9.32 11.37
CA VAL A 59 2.16 -9.23 11.03
C VAL A 59 1.68 -10.47 10.30
N ASN A 60 0.37 -10.71 10.29
CA ASN A 60 -0.23 -11.75 9.47
C ASN A 60 -0.25 -11.30 8.00
N GLY A 61 0.20 -12.15 7.07
CA GLY A 61 0.23 -11.86 5.63
C GLY A 61 -1.13 -11.49 5.03
N HIS A 62 -2.25 -11.90 5.64
CA HIS A 62 -3.58 -11.46 5.22
C HIS A 62 -3.80 -9.94 5.33
N ARG A 63 -3.08 -9.29 6.28
CA ARG A 63 -3.14 -7.84 6.49
C ARG A 63 -2.21 -7.07 5.56
N LEU A 64 -1.54 -7.75 4.64
CA LEU A 64 -0.62 -7.16 3.69
C LEU A 64 -1.19 -7.14 2.27
N LYS A 65 -0.78 -6.13 1.52
CA LYS A 65 -1.03 -6.01 0.09
C LYS A 65 0.27 -5.56 -0.59
N PRO A 66 0.67 -6.16 -1.73
CA PRO A 66 1.81 -5.67 -2.50
C PRO A 66 1.67 -4.18 -2.82
N PHE A 67 2.75 -3.43 -2.61
CA PHE A 67 2.86 -2.06 -3.05
C PHE A 67 3.54 -2.06 -4.42
N TYR A 68 2.77 -1.75 -5.46
CA TYR A 68 3.33 -1.50 -6.78
C TYR A 68 3.72 -0.04 -6.81
N GLU A 69 5.03 0.22 -6.68
CA GLU A 69 5.60 1.52 -6.99
C GLU A 69 5.28 1.76 -8.47
N GLY A 70 4.41 2.72 -8.74
CA GLY A 70 3.80 2.90 -10.06
C GLY A 70 4.85 2.84 -11.17
N PHE A 71 4.48 2.23 -12.29
CA PHE A 71 5.17 2.34 -13.56
C PHE A 71 5.67 3.78 -13.70
N LYS A 72 6.98 4.01 -13.72
CA LYS A 72 7.50 5.35 -14.00
C LYS A 72 7.04 5.66 -15.43
N PRO A 73 6.15 6.63 -15.68
CA PRO A 73 5.92 7.05 -17.05
C PRO A 73 7.13 7.92 -17.38
N LEU A 74 8.21 7.28 -17.84
CA LEU A 74 9.36 8.04 -18.31
C LEU A 74 9.07 8.72 -19.66
N ASP A 75 8.03 8.33 -20.40
CA ASP A 75 7.63 9.00 -21.65
C ASP A 75 6.10 9.01 -21.86
N MET A 76 5.35 9.72 -21.01
CA MET A 76 4.04 10.23 -21.45
C MET A 76 4.17 11.74 -21.61
N GLU A 77 4.50 12.16 -22.82
CA GLU A 77 4.23 13.51 -23.29
C GLU A 77 2.80 13.87 -22.89
N VAL A 78 2.70 14.94 -22.10
CA VAL A 78 1.45 15.58 -21.75
C VAL A 78 0.81 16.05 -23.06
N PHE A 79 -0.11 15.28 -23.62
CA PHE A 79 -1.09 15.84 -24.54
C PHE A 79 -1.92 16.83 -23.74
N LYS A 80 -1.48 18.09 -23.78
CA LYS A 80 -2.22 19.23 -23.27
C LYS A 80 -3.47 19.34 -24.13
N VAL A 81 -4.58 18.75 -23.66
CA VAL A 81 -5.88 19.03 -24.25
C VAL A 81 -6.18 20.49 -23.92
N GLU A 82 -5.99 21.36 -24.89
CA GLU A 82 -6.44 22.74 -24.81
C GLU A 82 -7.97 22.73 -24.74
N VAL A 83 -8.50 23.06 -23.56
CA VAL A 83 -9.91 23.37 -23.38
C VAL A 83 -10.22 24.59 -24.25
N PRO A 84 -11.15 24.50 -25.21
CA PRO A 84 -11.52 25.67 -25.99
C PRO A 84 -12.12 26.72 -25.05
N LYS A 85 -11.49 27.89 -25.00
CA LYS A 85 -12.03 29.07 -24.33
C LYS A 85 -13.15 29.65 -25.18
N GLY A 86 -14.31 29.82 -24.56
CA GLY A 86 -15.40 30.65 -25.04
C GLY A 86 -16.73 30.05 -24.61
N GLY A 87 -17.58 30.69 -23.83
CA GLY A 87 -17.62 32.03 -23.27
C GLY A 87 -19.03 32.16 -22.67
N ALA A 88 -19.15 32.66 -21.45
CA ALA A 88 -20.41 33.19 -20.93
C ALA A 88 -20.37 34.72 -21.16
N PRO A 89 -21.50 35.43 -21.26
CA PRO A 89 -22.79 35.21 -20.59
C PRO A 89 -23.88 34.54 -21.41
#